data_AF-A0A2N0ZXR7-F1
#
_entry.id   AF-A0A2N0ZXR7-F1
#
_cell.length_a   1.000
_cell.length_b   1.000
_cell.length_c   1.000
_cell.angle_alpha   90.00
_cell.angle_beta   90.00
_cell.angle_gamma   90.00
#
_symmetry.space_group_name_H-M   'P 1'
#
loop_
_entity.id
_entity.type
_entity.pdbx_description
1 polymer ?
#
loop_
_entity_poly.entity_id
_entity_poly.type
_entity_poly.pdbx_seq_one_letter_code
_entity_poly.pdbx_strand_id
1 'polypeptide(L)'
;MSFVMNIDLPLLVQISRLFIPVVAMAGIYIAWHQYFANREKVRFELYEKRFNIYNSISQTLSSLLCSEGLSREQFHSYQTACNEAQFLLPDEVYLEVKKIRELVGRWYICFIESDRQKTNKHNAELISLEEKLEALEHNLINSFSIVLNFKKF
;
A
#
# COMPACT_ATOMS: atom_id res chain seq x y z
N MET A 1 -32.07 -63.41 -5.47
CA MET A 1 -32.33 -62.42 -6.53
C MET A 1 -31.29 -61.31 -6.39
N SER A 2 -30.12 -61.48 -7.00
CA SER A 2 -29.06 -60.46 -7.00
C SER A 2 -28.63 -60.24 -8.43
N PHE A 3 -29.21 -59.22 -9.05
CA PHE A 3 -28.85 -58.75 -10.38
C PHE A 3 -27.57 -57.93 -10.24
N VAL A 4 -26.42 -58.61 -10.21
CA VAL A 4 -25.12 -57.93 -10.27
C VAL A 4 -24.92 -57.50 -11.71
N MET A 5 -25.12 -56.19 -11.95
CA MET A 5 -24.88 -55.54 -13.23
C MET A 5 -23.39 -55.67 -13.54
N ASN A 6 -23.02 -56.62 -14.40
CA ASN A 6 -21.66 -56.80 -14.89
C ASN A 6 -21.41 -55.68 -15.90
N ILE A 7 -20.93 -54.53 -15.40
CA ILE A 7 -20.56 -53.40 -16.25
C ILE A 7 -19.32 -53.85 -17.01
N ASP A 8 -19.43 -53.98 -18.33
CA ASP A 8 -18.31 -54.34 -19.19
C ASP A 8 -17.13 -53.40 -18.98
N LEU A 9 -16.10 -53.88 -18.27
CA LEU A 9 -14.80 -53.23 -18.08
C LEU A 9 -14.25 -52.54 -19.35
N PRO A 10 -14.38 -53.09 -20.58
CA PRO A 10 -13.83 -52.43 -21.78
C PRO A 10 -14.51 -51.11 -22.16
N LEU A 11 -15.80 -50.90 -21.83
CA LEU A 11 -16.48 -49.64 -22.14
C LEU A 11 -16.03 -48.51 -21.19
N LEU A 12 -15.85 -48.82 -19.91
CA LEU A 12 -15.33 -47.88 -18.92
C LEU A 12 -13.92 -47.39 -19.26
N VAL A 13 -13.05 -48.31 -19.72
CA VAL A 13 -11.68 -47.98 -20.14
C VAL A 13 -11.64 -47.13 -21.41
N GLN A 14 -12.57 -47.33 -22.34
CA GLN A 14 -12.66 -46.51 -23.56
C GLN A 14 -13.11 -45.08 -23.27
N ILE A 15 -14.07 -44.90 -22.35
CA ILE A 15 -14.56 -43.57 -21.94
C ILE A 15 -13.47 -42.82 -21.14
N SER A 16 -12.74 -43.50 -20.25
CA SER A 16 -11.68 -42.85 -19.46
C SER A 16 -10.53 -42.33 -20.34
N ARG A 17 -10.21 -43.03 -21.43
CA ARG A 17 -9.14 -42.66 -22.36
C ARG A 17 -9.40 -41.33 -23.08
N LEU A 18 -10.67 -40.98 -23.31
CA LEU A 18 -11.08 -39.70 -23.90
C LEU A 18 -11.17 -38.57 -22.85
N PHE A 19 -11.42 -38.91 -21.58
CA PHE A 19 -11.47 -37.94 -20.50
C PHE A 19 -10.10 -37.37 -20.13
N ILE A 20 -9.04 -38.19 -20.20
CA ILE A 20 -7.67 -37.78 -19.88
C ILE A 20 -7.22 -36.53 -20.67
N PRO A 21 -7.31 -36.48 -22.02
CA PRO A 21 -6.91 -35.29 -22.77
C PRO A 21 -7.83 -34.09 -22.52
N VAL A 22 -9.12 -34.32 -22.26
CA VAL A 22 -10.08 -33.23 -21.95
C VAL A 22 -9.71 -32.58 -20.61
N VAL A 23 -9.46 -33.38 -19.59
CA VAL A 23 -9.02 -32.88 -18.26
C VAL A 23 -7.64 -32.23 -18.36
N ALA A 24 -6.73 -32.78 -19.17
CA ALA A 24 -5.42 -32.18 -19.40
C ALA A 24 -5.55 -30.79 -20.07
N MET A 25 -6.37 -30.66 -21.12
CA MET A 25 -6.62 -29.36 -21.77
C MET A 25 -7.31 -28.36 -20.82
N ALA A 26 -8.29 -28.82 -20.04
CA ALA A 26 -8.94 -27.98 -19.04
C ALA A 26 -7.95 -27.52 -17.96
N GLY A 27 -7.05 -28.41 -17.50
CA GLY A 27 -6.00 -28.08 -16.55
C GLY A 27 -5.03 -27.02 -17.08
N ILE A 28 -4.59 -27.15 -18.34
CA ILE A 28 -3.74 -26.15 -19.01
C ILE A 28 -4.47 -24.81 -19.10
N TYR A 29 -5.74 -24.81 -19.48
CA TYR A 29 -6.56 -23.59 -19.60
C TYR A 29 -6.71 -22.88 -18.24
N ILE A 30 -7.03 -23.62 -17.18
CA ILE A 30 -7.16 -23.06 -15.83
C ILE A 30 -5.81 -22.52 -15.34
N ALA A 31 -4.72 -23.26 -15.54
CA ALA A 31 -3.38 -22.81 -15.14
C ALA A 31 -2.96 -21.52 -15.88
N TRP A 32 -3.25 -21.43 -17.18
CA TRP A 32 -3.06 -20.22 -17.96
C TRP A 32 -3.86 -19.05 -17.36
N HIS A 33 -5.15 -19.25 -17.10
CA HIS A 33 -6.00 -18.20 -16.52
C HIS A 33 -5.52 -17.75 -15.13
N GLN A 34 -5.10 -18.69 -14.27
CA GLN A 34 -4.53 -18.39 -12.95
C GLN A 34 -3.24 -17.58 -13.04
N TYR A 35 -2.39 -17.88 -14.02
CA TYR A 35 -1.16 -17.13 -14.24
C TYR A 35 -1.43 -15.66 -14.61
N PHE A 36 -2.40 -15.40 -15.47
CA PHE A 36 -2.81 -14.02 -15.81
C PHE A 36 -3.43 -13.31 -14.60
N ALA A 37 -4.36 -13.94 -13.89
CA ALA A 37 -4.99 -13.37 -12.71
C ALA A 37 -3.98 -13.03 -11.61
N ASN A 38 -3.01 -13.92 -11.35
CA ASN A 38 -1.97 -13.67 -10.35
C ASN A 38 -1.06 -12.49 -10.74
N ARG A 39 -0.76 -12.30 -12.02
CA ARG A 39 0.03 -11.13 -12.48
C ARG A 39 -0.69 -9.82 -12.22
N GLU A 40 -2.00 -9.76 -12.47
CA GLU A 40 -2.78 -8.56 -12.20
C GLU A 40 -2.92 -8.30 -10.70
N LYS A 41 -3.13 -9.36 -9.91
CA LYS A 41 -3.19 -9.27 -8.44
C LYS A 41 -1.93 -8.67 -7.84
N VAL A 42 -0.75 -9.12 -8.27
CA VAL A 42 0.54 -8.55 -7.79
C VAL A 42 0.65 -7.05 -8.09
N ARG A 43 0.19 -6.61 -9.27
CA ARG A 43 0.20 -5.18 -9.62
C ARG A 43 -0.76 -4.38 -8.75
N PHE A 44 -1.95 -4.92 -8.49
CA PHE A 44 -2.93 -4.28 -7.62
C PHE A 44 -2.43 -4.18 -6.17
N GLU A 45 -1.87 -5.25 -5.61
CA GLU A 45 -1.30 -5.25 -4.27
C GLU A 45 -0.16 -4.24 -4.11
N LEU A 46 0.70 -4.09 -5.12
CA LEU A 46 1.74 -3.05 -5.13
C LEU A 46 1.15 -1.65 -5.16
N TYR A 47 0.10 -1.42 -5.95
CA TYR A 47 -0.60 -0.14 -6.00
C TYR A 47 -1.24 0.19 -4.65
N GLU A 48 -1.97 -0.75 -4.06
CA GLU A 48 -2.64 -0.59 -2.77
C GLU A 48 -1.64 -0.26 -1.65
N LYS A 49 -0.50 -0.97 -1.61
CA LYS A 49 0.57 -0.67 -0.65
C LYS A 49 1.14 0.74 -0.82
N ARG A 50 1.41 1.17 -2.06
CA ARG A 50 1.90 2.54 -2.35
C ARG A 50 0.87 3.60 -1.99
N PHE A 51 -0.41 3.33 -2.24
CA PHE A 51 -1.51 4.22 -1.89
C PHE A 51 -1.69 4.33 -0.38
N ASN A 52 -1.56 3.23 0.36
CA ASN A 52 -1.62 3.24 1.81
C ASN A 52 -0.51 4.11 2.43
N ILE A 53 0.72 4.04 1.89
CA ILE A 53 1.81 4.93 2.32
C ILE A 53 1.44 6.40 2.11
N TYR A 54 0.98 6.75 0.91
CA TYR A 54 0.53 8.11 0.60
C TYR A 54 -0.55 8.58 1.57
N ASN A 55 -1.57 7.74 1.79
CA ASN A 55 -2.69 8.07 2.65
C ASN A 55 -2.25 8.29 4.11
N SER A 56 -1.36 7.44 4.65
CA SER A 56 -0.83 7.63 6.00
C SER A 56 -0.03 8.93 6.15
N ILE A 57 0.77 9.29 5.14
CA ILE A 57 1.53 10.55 5.15
C ILE A 57 0.56 11.74 5.06
N SER A 58 -0.38 11.71 4.12
CA SER A 58 -1.36 12.78 3.91
C SER A 58 -2.24 12.99 5.15
N GLN A 59 -2.77 11.92 5.75
CA GLN A 59 -3.54 12.02 6.99
C GLN A 59 -2.73 12.63 8.13
N THR A 60 -1.45 12.25 8.26
CA THR A 60 -0.56 12.82 9.27
C THR A 60 -0.35 14.31 9.04
N LEU A 61 -0.10 14.74 7.79
CA LEU A 61 0.02 16.16 7.46
C LEU A 61 -1.27 16.92 7.73
N SER A 62 -2.43 16.39 7.34
CA SER A 62 -3.71 17.05 7.60
C SER A 62 -3.95 17.23 9.10
N SER A 63 -3.69 16.22 9.93
CA SER A 63 -3.83 16.34 11.39
C SER A 63 -2.86 17.37 12.00
N LEU A 64 -1.64 17.45 11.47
CA LEU A 64 -0.65 18.45 11.87
C LEU A 64 -1.12 19.87 11.55
N LEU A 65 -1.53 20.11 10.30
CA LEU A 65 -1.95 21.42 9.81
C LEU A 65 -3.27 21.89 10.42
N CYS A 66 -4.17 20.98 10.78
CA CYS A 66 -5.44 21.32 11.43
C CYS A 66 -5.32 21.60 12.95
N SER A 67 -4.10 21.68 13.50
CA SER A 67 -3.86 21.90 14.93
C SER A 67 -4.48 20.85 15.85
N GLU A 68 -4.88 19.68 15.34
CA GLU A 68 -5.45 18.60 16.17
C GLU A 68 -4.39 17.90 17.03
N GLY A 69 -3.12 18.24 16.82
CA GLY A 69 -2.00 17.52 17.42
C GLY A 69 -1.80 16.16 16.76
N LEU A 70 -0.76 15.45 17.18
CA LEU A 70 -0.48 14.10 16.68
C LEU A 70 -0.40 13.12 17.84
N SER A 71 -1.27 12.12 17.85
CA SER A 71 -1.21 11.06 18.87
C SER A 71 0.08 10.24 18.69
N ARG A 72 0.52 9.60 19.78
CA ARG A 72 1.71 8.74 19.73
C ARG A 72 1.52 7.55 18.78
N GLU A 73 0.31 7.00 18.75
CA GLU A 73 -0.10 5.88 17.89
C GLU A 73 -0.11 6.29 16.42
N GLN A 74 -0.63 7.50 16.13
CA GLN A 74 -0.61 8.09 14.78
C GLN A 74 0.84 8.32 14.31
N PHE A 75 1.69 8.90 15.15
CA PHE A 75 3.10 9.11 14.84
C PHE A 75 3.85 7.80 14.59
N HIS A 76 3.58 6.76 15.39
CA HIS A 76 4.20 5.45 15.20
C HIS A 76 3.74 4.79 13.88
N SER A 77 2.45 4.87 13.57
CA SER A 77 1.89 4.34 12.31
C SER A 77 2.48 5.05 11.09
N TYR A 78 2.62 6.38 11.17
CA TYR A 78 3.31 7.19 10.18
C TYR A 78 4.77 6.76 9.98
N GLN A 79 5.51 6.57 11.07
CA GLN A 79 6.89 6.10 11.05
C GLN A 79 7.04 4.75 10.35
N THR A 80 6.15 3.80 10.65
CA THR A 80 6.09 2.50 9.98
C THR A 80 5.86 2.66 8.47
N ALA A 81 4.89 3.49 8.07
CA ALA A 81 4.62 3.76 6.66
C ALA A 81 5.83 4.38 5.94
N CYS A 82 6.55 5.31 6.58
CA CYS A 82 7.79 5.88 6.02
C CYS A 82 8.93 4.86 5.91
N ASN A 83 9.00 3.86 6.78
CA ASN A 83 9.99 2.79 6.67
C ASN A 83 9.63 1.82 5.52
N GLU A 84 8.35 1.51 5.35
CA GLU A 84 7.87 0.71 4.22
C GLU A 84 8.08 1.41 2.87
N ALA A 85 7.96 2.74 2.87
CA ALA A 85 8.19 3.58 1.69
C ALA A 85 9.56 3.36 1.04
N GLN A 86 10.60 3.06 1.84
CA GLN A 86 11.96 2.78 1.34
C GLN A 86 12.01 1.59 0.38
N PHE A 87 11.11 0.61 0.55
CA PHE A 87 11.11 -0.62 -0.25
C PHE A 87 10.15 -0.58 -1.44
N LEU A 88 9.10 0.24 -1.33
CA LEU A 88 7.98 0.23 -2.28
C LEU A 88 8.00 1.39 -3.27
N LEU A 89 8.66 2.49 -2.92
CA LEU A 89 8.73 3.70 -3.74
C LEU A 89 10.06 3.80 -4.48
N PRO A 90 10.09 4.45 -5.66
CA PRO A 90 11.32 4.83 -6.31
C PRO A 90 12.13 5.81 -5.44
N ASP A 91 13.46 5.80 -5.60
CA ASP A 91 14.39 6.62 -4.79
C ASP A 91 14.03 8.11 -4.81
N GLU A 92 13.60 8.65 -5.95
CA GLU A 92 13.21 10.06 -6.12
C GLU A 92 12.06 10.45 -5.18
N VAL A 93 11.02 9.63 -5.13
CA VAL A 93 9.83 9.89 -4.29
C VAL A 93 10.12 9.56 -2.84
N TYR A 94 10.92 8.52 -2.58
CA TYR A 94 11.38 8.21 -1.24
C TYR A 94 12.19 9.36 -0.63
N LEU A 95 13.00 10.07 -1.42
CA LEU A 95 13.76 11.22 -0.96
C LEU A 95 12.85 12.34 -0.43
N GLU A 96 11.73 12.61 -1.11
CA GLU A 96 10.73 13.56 -0.65
C GLU A 96 10.03 13.09 0.64
N VAL A 97 9.63 11.82 0.69
CA VAL A 97 9.06 11.21 1.92
C VAL A 97 10.03 11.32 3.09
N LYS A 98 11.33 11.12 2.85
CA LYS A 98 12.37 11.23 3.88
C LYS A 98 12.47 12.66 4.41
N LYS A 99 12.42 13.69 3.56
CA LYS A 99 12.43 15.10 3.99
C LYS A 99 11.23 15.41 4.88
N ILE A 100 10.04 14.95 4.48
CA ILE A 100 8.81 15.12 5.27
C ILE A 100 8.93 14.40 6.62
N ARG A 101 9.44 13.16 6.64
CA ARG A 101 9.71 12.42 7.88
C ARG A 101 10.60 13.19 8.85
N GLU A 102 11.68 13.80 8.36
CA GLU A 102 12.57 14.60 9.19
C GLU A 102 11.86 15.83 9.78
N LEU A 103 11.05 16.52 8.98
CA LEU A 103 10.30 17.70 9.45
C LEU A 103 9.19 17.35 10.43
N VAL A 104 8.38 16.32 10.13
CA VAL A 104 7.33 15.83 11.04
C VAL A 104 7.94 15.34 12.35
N GLY A 105 9.10 14.67 12.30
CA GLY A 105 9.82 14.25 13.49
C GLY A 105 10.26 15.43 14.36
N ARG A 106 10.77 16.50 13.75
CA ARG A 106 11.14 17.73 14.47
C ARG A 106 9.91 18.42 15.06
N TRP A 107 8.84 18.55 14.27
CA TRP A 107 7.57 19.12 14.74
C TRP A 107 7.05 18.34 15.95
N TYR A 108 7.07 17.01 15.90
CA TYR A 108 6.58 16.16 17.00
C TYR A 108 7.38 16.34 18.30
N ILE A 109 8.71 16.48 18.20
CA ILE A 109 9.57 16.76 19.36
C ILE A 109 9.24 18.15 19.92
N CYS A 110 9.16 19.18 19.08
CA CYS A 110 8.81 20.53 19.49
C CYS A 110 7.41 20.59 20.11
N PHE A 111 6.43 19.86 19.57
CA PHE A 111 5.08 19.78 20.10
C PHE A 111 5.02 19.16 21.50
N ILE A 112 5.75 18.06 21.73
CA ILE A 112 5.83 17.45 23.06
C ILE A 112 6.50 18.40 24.07
N GLU A 113 7.52 19.13 23.64
CA GLU A 113 8.22 20.07 24.51
C GLU A 113 7.38 21.31 24.83
N SER A 114 6.60 21.82 23.86
CA SER A 114 5.71 22.98 24.06
C SER A 114 4.52 22.65 24.96
N ASP A 115 3.98 21.43 24.87
CA ASP A 115 2.93 20.94 25.78
C ASP A 115 3.45 20.84 27.23
N ARG A 116 4.73 20.52 27.42
CA ARG A 116 5.38 20.48 28.73
C ARG A 116 5.79 21.85 29.27
N GLN A 117 6.21 22.77 28.41
CA GLN A 117 6.69 24.10 28.78
C GLN A 117 5.91 25.16 27.99
N LYS A 118 4.84 25.71 28.59
CA LYS A 118 4.01 26.83 28.06
C LYS A 118 4.86 28.07 27.75
N THR A 119 5.66 28.05 26.69
CA THR A 119 6.64 29.08 26.35
C THR A 119 6.46 29.54 24.91
N ASN A 120 6.55 30.85 24.71
CA ASN A 120 6.21 31.51 23.44
C ASN A 120 7.24 31.24 22.31
N LYS A 121 8.44 30.74 22.65
CA LYS A 121 9.54 30.48 21.70
C LYS A 121 9.26 29.26 20.81
N HIS A 122 8.69 28.20 21.38
CA HIS A 122 8.38 26.96 20.65
C HIS A 122 7.27 27.16 19.62
N ASN A 123 6.35 28.10 19.87
CA ASN A 123 5.25 28.40 18.95
C ASN A 123 5.76 28.98 17.62
N ALA A 124 6.78 29.83 17.64
CA ALA A 124 7.36 30.41 16.42
C ALA A 124 8.10 29.36 15.58
N GLU A 125 8.76 28.38 16.22
CA GLU A 125 9.42 27.28 15.52
C GLU A 125 8.41 26.32 14.91
N LEU A 126 7.33 25.98 15.62
CA LEU A 126 6.21 25.17 15.12
C LEU A 126 5.59 25.77 13.86
N ILE A 127 5.26 27.07 13.88
CA ILE A 127 4.70 27.77 12.71
C ILE A 127 5.66 27.71 11.51
N SER A 128 6.97 27.88 11.74
CA SER A 128 7.97 27.81 10.65
C SER A 128 8.13 26.40 10.07
N LEU A 129 7.82 25.36 10.85
CA LEU A 129 7.83 23.97 10.40
C LEU A 129 6.55 23.63 9.64
N GLU A 130 5.41 24.15 10.07
CA GLU A 130 4.13 24.02 9.37
C GLU A 130 4.18 24.64 7.97
N GLU A 131 4.72 25.85 7.83
CA GLU A 131 4.88 26.52 6.52
C GLU A 131 5.77 25.69 5.56
N LYS A 132 6.83 25.05 6.09
CA LYS A 132 7.68 24.15 5.31
C LYS A 132 6.99 22.84 4.94
N LEU A 133 6.11 22.33 5.81
CA LEU A 133 5.33 21.12 5.56
C LEU A 133 4.29 21.37 4.48
N GLU A 134 3.57 22.50 4.51
CA GLU A 134 2.62 22.88 3.45
C GLU A 134 3.29 22.97 2.08
N ALA A 135 4.46 23.61 2.00
CA ALA A 135 5.22 23.70 0.75
C ALA A 135 5.62 22.32 0.20
N LEU A 136 5.93 21.36 1.08
CA LEU A 136 6.29 19.99 0.68
C LEU A 136 5.09 19.11 0.40
N GLU A 137 3.93 19.37 0.98
CA GLU A 137 2.69 18.65 0.68
C GLU A 137 2.35 18.74 -0.81
N HIS A 138 2.45 19.94 -1.38
CA HIS A 138 2.24 20.14 -2.81
C HIS A 138 3.21 19.33 -3.68
N ASN A 139 4.48 19.24 -3.28
CA ASN A 139 5.49 18.43 -3.99
C ASN A 139 5.23 16.93 -3.83
N LEU A 140 4.72 16.51 -2.66
CA LEU A 140 4.36 15.12 -2.38
C LEU A 140 3.22 14.66 -3.29
N ILE A 141 2.16 15.45 -3.41
CA ILE A 141 1.00 15.14 -4.26
C ILE A 141 1.47 14.93 -5.71
N ASN A 142 2.31 15.83 -6.23
CA ASN A 142 2.85 15.70 -7.57
C ASN A 142 3.71 14.44 -7.73
N SER A 143 4.61 14.17 -6.78
CA SER A 143 5.49 12.99 -6.83
C SER A 143 4.71 11.67 -6.76
N PHE A 144 3.69 11.60 -5.91
CA PHE A 144 2.83 10.43 -5.81
C PHE A 144 1.89 10.27 -6.99
N SER A 145 1.50 11.36 -7.66
CA SER A 145 0.70 11.27 -8.90
C SER A 145 1.43 10.50 -10.01
N ILE A 146 2.76 10.63 -10.07
CA ILE A 146 3.63 9.91 -11.01
C ILE A 146 3.71 8.42 -10.64
N VAL A 147 3.91 8.11 -9.36
CA VAL A 147 4.09 6.73 -8.88
C VAL A 147 2.80 5.92 -8.87
N LEU A 148 1.69 6.56 -8.50
CA LEU A 148 0.36 5.95 -8.51
C LEU A 148 -0.24 5.93 -9.92
N ASN A 149 0.36 6.67 -10.86
CA ASN A 149 -0.05 6.72 -12.25
C ASN A 149 -1.57 6.93 -12.34
N PHE A 150 -2.07 8.01 -11.70
CA PHE A 150 -3.45 8.48 -11.82
C PHE A 150 -3.70 8.85 -13.29
N LYS A 151 -3.81 7.85 -14.16
CA LYS A 151 -4.46 8.00 -15.43
C LYS A 151 -5.90 8.32 -15.04
N LYS A 152 -6.28 9.59 -15.13
CA LYS A 152 -7.68 10.02 -15.06
C LYS A 152 -8.48 9.02 -15.89
N PHE A 153 -9.23 8.17 -15.20
CA PHE A 153 -10.30 7.39 -15.81
C PHE A 153 -11.42 8.36 -16.20
#